data_AF-A0A968HXQ6-F1
#
_entry.id   AF-A0A968HXQ6-F1
#
_cell.length_a   1.000
_cell.length_b   1.000
_cell.length_c   1.000
_cell.angle_alpha   90.00
_cell.angle_beta   90.00
_cell.angle_gamma   90.00
#
_symmetry.space_group_name_H-M   'P 1'
#
loop_
_entity.id
_entity.type
_entity.pdbx_description
1 polymer ?
#
loop_
_entity_poly.entity_id
_entity_poly.type
_entity_poly.pdbx_seq_one_letter_code
_entity_poly.pdbx_strand_id
1 'polypeptide(L)'
;MLLPPDEGTLKAARKAWIETRVVWEQSEAFAFGPAGSLGYDGDLDDWPVNEVDVAAVLKDSKPITPELINSLQTTQKGFHTIELLLFGTNSNKVLPFSPRELEYLKYLTLAFDQTAQNLKQSWVAGVQGKPAYQTVFATAGESQNSAYPTQKAAVEEIVQGIMGCLDEVGKEKIGVPLTAKTTDKLESRFSYTSLEDFKNNIQGAENAYRGQITDSSSKGGESLSAWVAQQDPQLDQKIQQEFQAIQTALAALPKPIETQMTDPATLTQLKVSQDAILKVFETFEDQVLPLVKAKA
;
A
#
# COMPACT_ATOMS: atom_id res chain seq x y z
N MET A 1 16.60 -3.92 22.51
CA MET A 1 17.97 -4.25 22.03
C MET A 1 17.80 -5.16 20.83
N LEU A 2 18.53 -4.96 19.73
CA LEU A 2 18.44 -5.89 18.60
C LEU A 2 18.95 -7.27 19.03
N LEU A 3 18.34 -8.33 18.51
CA LEU A 3 18.90 -9.69 18.63
C LEU A 3 20.28 -9.73 17.95
N PRO A 4 21.19 -10.63 18.37
CA PRO A 4 22.48 -10.81 17.70
C PRO A 4 22.26 -11.07 16.20
N PRO A 5 22.90 -10.32 15.29
CA PRO A 5 22.73 -10.51 13.86
C PRO A 5 23.38 -11.83 13.41
N ASP A 6 22.56 -12.74 12.94
CA ASP A 6 22.91 -14.02 12.35
C ASP A 6 21.92 -14.37 11.23
N GLU A 7 22.13 -15.50 10.54
CA GLU A 7 21.28 -15.90 9.41
C GLU A 7 19.82 -16.13 9.85
N GLY A 8 19.61 -16.62 11.09
CA GLY A 8 18.28 -16.88 11.63
C GLY A 8 17.49 -15.60 11.88
N THR A 9 18.12 -14.63 12.52
CA THR A 9 17.54 -13.31 12.82
C THR A 9 17.34 -12.48 11.56
N LEU A 10 18.27 -12.53 10.58
CA LEU A 10 18.08 -11.88 9.28
C LEU A 10 16.89 -12.49 8.52
N LYS A 11 16.79 -13.82 8.45
CA LYS A 11 15.65 -14.50 7.83
C LYS A 11 14.33 -14.14 8.53
N ALA A 12 14.31 -14.10 9.86
CA ALA A 12 13.14 -13.71 10.62
C ALA A 12 12.73 -12.24 10.36
N ALA A 13 13.69 -11.32 10.30
CA ALA A 13 13.45 -9.92 9.99
C ALA A 13 12.88 -9.73 8.58
N ARG A 14 13.47 -10.39 7.57
CA ARG A 14 12.95 -10.38 6.19
C ARG A 14 11.53 -10.93 6.11
N LYS A 15 11.25 -12.04 6.79
CA LYS A 15 9.90 -12.62 6.86
C LYS A 15 8.90 -11.64 7.50
N ALA A 16 9.27 -11.03 8.63
CA ALA A 16 8.41 -10.06 9.30
C ALA A 16 8.14 -8.83 8.45
N TRP A 17 9.13 -8.34 7.69
CA TRP A 17 8.95 -7.25 6.73
C TRP A 17 7.92 -7.62 5.66
N ILE A 18 8.08 -8.79 5.00
CA ILE A 18 7.15 -9.27 3.96
C ILE A 18 5.73 -9.44 4.53
N GLU A 19 5.59 -10.04 5.70
CA GLU A 19 4.27 -10.25 6.34
C GLU A 19 3.59 -8.93 6.72
N THR A 20 4.37 -7.92 7.12
CA THR A 20 3.85 -6.57 7.42
C THR A 20 3.42 -5.86 6.14
N ARG A 21 4.21 -6.00 5.06
CA ARG A 21 3.93 -5.42 3.74
C ARG A 21 2.58 -5.85 3.19
N VAL A 22 2.25 -7.14 3.30
CA VAL A 22 0.95 -7.70 2.86
C VAL A 22 -0.24 -6.94 3.46
N VAL A 23 -0.19 -6.63 4.76
CA VAL A 23 -1.30 -5.95 5.45
C VAL A 23 -1.39 -4.48 5.03
N TRP A 24 -0.24 -3.83 4.83
CA TRP A 24 -0.17 -2.45 4.38
C TRP A 24 -0.71 -2.28 2.97
N GLU A 25 -0.25 -3.06 2.01
CA GLU A 25 -0.69 -2.98 0.60
C GLU A 25 -2.19 -3.26 0.46
N GLN A 26 -2.75 -4.17 1.26
CA GLN A 26 -4.20 -4.41 1.31
C GLN A 26 -5.01 -3.25 1.90
N SER A 27 -4.34 -2.25 2.50
CA SER A 27 -4.98 -1.08 3.10
C SER A 27 -4.98 0.17 2.23
N GLU A 28 -4.28 0.18 1.10
CA GLU A 28 -4.10 1.38 0.27
C GLU A 28 -5.41 1.91 -0.33
N ALA A 29 -6.39 1.04 -0.59
CA ALA A 29 -7.73 1.47 -0.99
C ALA A 29 -8.47 2.32 0.06
N PHE A 30 -7.94 2.40 1.28
CA PHE A 30 -8.40 3.28 2.35
C PHE A 30 -7.25 4.03 3.05
N ALA A 31 -6.18 4.33 2.31
CA ALA A 31 -5.10 5.24 2.74
C ALA A 31 -5.51 6.74 2.79
N PHE A 32 -6.81 7.03 2.66
CA PHE A 32 -7.37 8.35 2.96
C PHE A 32 -7.42 8.64 4.47
N GLY A 33 -7.97 9.80 4.82
CA GLY A 33 -8.11 10.18 6.22
C GLY A 33 -6.73 10.39 6.88
N PRO A 34 -6.47 9.86 8.08
CA PRO A 34 -5.22 10.11 8.78
C PRO A 34 -3.95 9.60 8.09
N ALA A 35 -4.03 8.55 7.26
CA ALA A 35 -2.88 8.05 6.53
C ALA A 35 -2.29 9.13 5.62
N GLY A 36 -3.09 9.70 4.71
CA GLY A 36 -2.68 10.85 3.91
C GLY A 36 -2.62 12.18 4.67
N SER A 37 -3.68 12.55 5.42
CA SER A 37 -3.80 13.91 5.99
C SER A 37 -2.85 14.23 7.14
N LEU A 38 -2.27 13.20 7.80
CA LEU A 38 -1.24 13.36 8.82
C LEU A 38 0.16 12.95 8.32
N GLY A 39 0.29 12.59 7.04
CA GLY A 39 1.56 12.22 6.41
C GLY A 39 2.12 10.86 6.83
N TYR A 40 1.30 9.99 7.44
CA TYR A 40 1.76 8.67 7.87
C TYR A 40 2.07 7.76 6.70
N ASP A 41 1.33 7.89 5.59
CA ASP A 41 1.57 7.18 4.35
C ASP A 41 3.01 7.38 3.85
N GLY A 42 3.42 8.62 3.55
CA GLY A 42 4.79 8.91 3.14
C GLY A 42 5.85 8.55 4.20
N ASP A 43 5.56 8.70 5.49
CA ASP A 43 6.50 8.30 6.55
C ASP A 43 6.72 6.78 6.63
N LEU A 44 5.72 6.00 6.25
CA LEU A 44 5.76 4.54 6.24
C LEU A 44 6.25 4.01 4.91
N ASP A 45 5.93 4.64 3.78
CA ASP A 45 6.00 3.96 2.49
C ASP A 45 6.38 4.77 1.25
N ASP A 46 7.09 5.87 1.42
CA ASP A 46 7.51 6.67 0.27
C ASP A 46 8.51 5.93 -0.66
N TRP A 47 8.23 5.99 -1.95
CA TRP A 47 9.01 5.38 -3.03
C TRP A 47 9.24 6.39 -4.17
N PRO A 48 10.46 6.51 -4.75
CA PRO A 48 11.63 5.67 -4.54
C PRO A 48 12.51 6.06 -3.34
N VAL A 49 13.23 5.06 -2.82
CA VAL A 49 14.29 5.30 -1.83
C VAL A 49 15.39 6.17 -2.44
N ASN A 50 15.81 7.19 -1.70
CA ASN A 50 16.99 7.97 -2.06
C ASN A 50 18.26 7.25 -1.58
N GLU A 51 18.75 6.32 -2.38
CA GLU A 51 19.93 5.49 -2.05
C GLU A 51 21.19 6.34 -1.75
N VAL A 52 21.32 7.52 -2.36
CA VAL A 52 22.44 8.45 -2.11
C VAL A 52 22.37 8.98 -0.68
N ASP A 53 21.20 9.43 -0.25
CA ASP A 53 21.03 10.02 1.08
C ASP A 53 21.02 8.94 2.18
N VAL A 54 20.51 7.74 1.90
CA VAL A 54 20.67 6.57 2.78
C VAL A 54 22.16 6.22 2.94
N ALA A 55 22.92 6.19 1.84
CA ALA A 55 24.36 5.97 1.89
C ALA A 55 25.11 7.09 2.63
N ALA A 56 24.61 8.34 2.59
CA ALA A 56 25.17 9.44 3.35
C ALA A 56 24.99 9.24 4.86
N VAL A 57 23.82 8.81 5.33
CA VAL A 57 23.57 8.48 6.75
C VAL A 57 24.51 7.37 7.25
N LEU A 58 24.73 6.35 6.41
CA LEU A 58 25.64 5.23 6.71
C LEU A 58 27.13 5.63 6.73
N LYS A 59 27.52 6.68 5.99
CA LYS A 59 28.91 7.20 5.94
C LYS A 59 29.19 8.27 6.99
N ASP A 60 28.17 8.97 7.47
CA ASP A 60 28.33 9.98 8.52
C ASP A 60 28.79 9.33 9.84
N SER A 61 29.58 10.08 10.61
CA SER A 61 30.09 9.71 11.93
C SER A 61 29.21 10.19 13.09
N LYS A 62 28.24 11.10 12.82
CA LYS A 62 27.29 11.57 13.84
C LYS A 62 26.44 10.41 14.38
N PRO A 63 26.12 10.35 15.69
CA PRO A 63 25.24 9.30 16.21
C PRO A 63 23.89 9.24 15.48
N ILE A 64 23.38 8.03 15.22
CA ILE A 64 21.98 7.88 14.80
C ILE A 64 21.13 7.93 16.06
N THR A 65 20.20 8.88 16.11
CA THR A 65 19.28 9.08 17.23
C THR A 65 17.84 9.11 16.72
N PRO A 66 16.83 8.96 17.60
CA PRO A 66 15.44 9.14 17.23
C PRO A 66 15.18 10.51 16.56
N GLU A 67 15.84 11.57 17.04
CA GLU A 67 15.71 12.92 16.49
C GLU A 67 16.24 13.00 15.06
N LEU A 68 17.37 12.32 14.77
CA LEU A 68 17.87 12.21 13.41
C LEU A 68 16.84 11.52 12.51
N ILE A 69 16.35 10.33 12.91
CA ILE A 69 15.38 9.57 12.11
C ILE A 69 14.12 10.37 11.83
N ASN A 70 13.59 11.07 12.83
CA ASN A 70 12.40 11.90 12.67
C ASN A 70 12.64 13.11 11.73
N SER A 71 13.88 13.58 11.61
CA SER A 71 14.25 14.67 10.70
C SER A 71 14.58 14.23 9.27
N LEU A 72 14.71 12.92 9.03
CA LEU A 72 14.98 12.39 7.69
C LEU A 72 13.79 12.62 6.76
N GLN A 73 14.09 12.74 5.47
CA GLN A 73 13.06 12.70 4.44
C GLN A 73 12.37 11.32 4.43
N THR A 74 11.13 11.29 3.98
CA THR A 74 10.30 10.08 3.81
C THR A 74 11.01 9.01 2.97
N THR A 75 11.67 9.40 1.88
CA THR A 75 12.53 8.54 1.02
C THR A 75 13.80 7.95 1.68
N GLN A 76 14.07 8.26 2.96
CA GLN A 76 15.18 7.73 3.75
C GLN A 76 14.70 6.96 5.00
N LYS A 77 13.40 6.68 5.09
CA LYS A 77 12.81 5.87 6.16
C LYS A 77 11.73 4.96 5.60
N GLY A 78 10.84 4.45 6.44
CA GLY A 78 9.75 3.59 6.00
C GLY A 78 10.17 2.19 5.57
N PHE A 79 9.21 1.48 4.98
CA PHE A 79 9.33 0.11 4.47
C PHE A 79 10.54 -0.04 3.58
N HIS A 80 10.69 0.80 2.56
CA HIS A 80 11.69 0.60 1.53
C HIS A 80 13.12 0.89 1.95
N THR A 81 13.34 1.81 2.90
CA THR A 81 14.69 1.98 3.47
C THR A 81 15.06 0.78 4.35
N ILE A 82 14.11 0.27 5.15
CA ILE A 82 14.30 -0.97 5.92
C ILE A 82 14.55 -2.15 4.97
N GLU A 83 13.80 -2.23 3.88
CA GLU A 83 13.93 -3.23 2.82
C GLU A 83 15.33 -3.20 2.20
N LEU A 84 15.81 -2.03 1.77
CA LEU A 84 17.14 -1.85 1.19
C LEU A 84 18.23 -2.37 2.15
N LEU A 85 18.12 -2.06 3.44
CA LEU A 85 19.10 -2.50 4.44
C LEU A 85 19.04 -4.01 4.71
N LEU A 86 17.84 -4.62 4.70
CA LEU A 86 17.64 -6.04 4.97
C LEU A 86 17.92 -6.94 3.75
N PHE A 87 17.60 -6.49 2.54
CA PHE A 87 17.65 -7.28 1.32
C PHE A 87 18.79 -6.85 0.38
N GLY A 88 19.20 -5.59 0.41
CA GLY A 88 20.22 -5.03 -0.49
C GLY A 88 19.64 -4.66 -1.86
N THR A 89 20.36 -3.82 -2.61
CA THR A 89 19.89 -3.24 -3.89
C THR A 89 19.43 -4.28 -4.92
N ASN A 90 19.98 -5.50 -4.89
CA ASN A 90 19.62 -6.60 -5.79
C ASN A 90 19.27 -7.89 -5.02
N SER A 91 18.63 -7.78 -3.86
CA SER A 91 18.29 -8.92 -2.99
C SER A 91 19.52 -9.76 -2.58
N ASN A 92 20.67 -9.12 -2.45
CA ASN A 92 21.98 -9.75 -2.26
C ASN A 92 22.66 -9.42 -0.92
N LYS A 93 21.93 -8.86 0.05
CA LYS A 93 22.47 -8.56 1.38
C LYS A 93 22.92 -9.84 2.08
N VAL A 94 24.17 -9.84 2.51
CA VAL A 94 24.82 -10.90 3.28
C VAL A 94 25.37 -10.35 4.60
N LEU A 95 25.62 -11.24 5.55
CA LEU A 95 26.31 -10.92 6.80
C LEU A 95 27.81 -10.68 6.59
N PRO A 96 28.49 -9.96 7.52
CA PRO A 96 27.92 -9.29 8.69
C PRO A 96 27.31 -7.93 8.34
N PHE A 97 26.35 -7.48 9.16
CA PHE A 97 25.97 -6.06 9.17
C PHE A 97 27.09 -5.25 9.82
N SER A 98 27.33 -4.04 9.32
CA SER A 98 28.15 -3.08 10.05
C SER A 98 27.41 -2.61 11.32
N PRO A 99 28.12 -2.20 12.39
CA PRO A 99 27.47 -1.60 13.57
C PRO A 99 26.55 -0.43 13.22
N ARG A 100 26.92 0.34 12.18
CA ARG A 100 26.16 1.49 11.71
C ARG A 100 24.86 1.11 11.03
N GLU A 101 24.86 0.07 10.21
CA GLU A 101 23.62 -0.46 9.60
C GLU A 101 22.66 -1.00 10.66
N LEU A 102 23.16 -1.69 11.68
CA LEU A 102 22.35 -2.18 12.79
C LEU A 102 21.74 -1.03 13.60
N GLU A 103 22.52 0.02 13.85
CA GLU A 103 22.03 1.23 14.53
C GLU A 103 20.92 1.91 13.71
N TYR A 104 21.11 2.03 12.39
CA TYR A 104 20.12 2.63 11.51
C TYR A 104 18.83 1.80 11.46
N LEU A 105 18.94 0.48 11.22
CA LEU A 105 17.81 -0.46 11.23
C LEU A 105 17.03 -0.39 12.54
N LYS A 106 17.72 -0.33 13.68
CA LYS A 106 17.10 -0.21 15.00
C LYS A 106 16.21 1.03 15.08
N TYR A 107 16.73 2.21 14.74
CA TYR A 107 15.96 3.43 14.90
C TYR A 107 14.90 3.63 13.80
N LEU A 108 15.13 3.13 12.59
CA LEU A 108 14.11 3.06 11.54
C LEU A 108 12.92 2.22 11.99
N THR A 109 13.17 1.00 12.49
CA THR A 109 12.09 0.10 12.94
C THR A 109 11.33 0.64 14.16
N LEU A 110 12.00 1.35 15.07
CA LEU A 110 11.33 2.04 16.19
C LEU A 110 10.45 3.20 15.70
N ALA A 111 10.93 4.02 14.77
CA ALA A 111 10.15 5.10 14.18
C ALA A 111 8.96 4.56 13.39
N PHE A 112 9.18 3.52 12.59
CA PHE A 112 8.14 2.82 11.84
C PHE A 112 7.03 2.30 12.75
N ASP A 113 7.37 1.56 13.82
CA ASP A 113 6.39 1.05 14.78
C ASP A 113 5.61 2.18 15.46
N GLN A 114 6.28 3.27 15.84
CA GLN A 114 5.61 4.44 16.41
C GLN A 114 4.65 5.11 15.42
N THR A 115 5.04 5.25 14.14
CA THR A 115 4.17 5.81 13.10
C THR A 115 2.97 4.91 12.84
N ALA A 116 3.16 3.59 12.73
CA ALA A 116 2.06 2.63 12.57
C ALA A 116 1.10 2.65 13.77
N GLN A 117 1.62 2.78 15.00
CA GLN A 117 0.80 2.94 16.20
C GLN A 117 0.03 4.26 16.19
N ASN A 118 0.64 5.36 15.75
CA ASN A 118 -0.03 6.66 15.62
C ASN A 118 -1.14 6.62 14.58
N LEU A 119 -0.90 5.98 13.43
CA LEU A 119 -1.93 5.74 12.41
C LEU A 119 -3.09 4.96 13.02
N LYS A 120 -2.82 3.82 13.67
CA LYS A 120 -3.87 3.05 14.35
C LYS A 120 -4.65 3.89 15.38
N GLN A 121 -3.95 4.66 16.22
CA GLN A 121 -4.56 5.52 17.23
C GLN A 121 -5.43 6.62 16.61
N SER A 122 -5.00 7.21 15.50
CA SER A 122 -5.77 8.24 14.80
C SER A 122 -7.13 7.71 14.29
N TRP A 123 -7.18 6.42 13.93
CA TRP A 123 -8.42 5.75 13.56
C TRP A 123 -9.31 5.48 14.78
N VAL A 124 -8.75 4.94 15.88
CA VAL A 124 -9.58 4.40 16.97
C VAL A 124 -9.87 5.35 18.12
N ALA A 125 -8.95 6.27 18.42
CA ALA A 125 -9.03 7.17 19.57
C ALA A 125 -8.92 8.65 19.18
N GLY A 126 -8.35 8.95 18.01
CA GLY A 126 -8.03 10.30 17.59
C GLY A 126 -6.67 10.77 18.14
N VAL A 127 -6.09 11.74 17.45
CA VAL A 127 -4.75 12.29 17.77
C VAL A 127 -4.73 13.78 17.46
N GLN A 128 -3.80 14.53 18.08
CA GLN A 128 -3.59 15.97 17.80
C GLN A 128 -4.87 16.82 17.94
N GLY A 129 -5.74 16.47 18.89
CA GLY A 129 -7.04 17.15 19.09
C GLY A 129 -8.09 16.85 18.03
N LYS A 130 -7.81 15.95 17.06
CA LYS A 130 -8.79 15.43 16.10
C LYS A 130 -9.51 14.22 16.72
N PRO A 131 -10.82 14.05 16.44
CA PRO A 131 -11.56 12.86 16.89
C PRO A 131 -11.06 11.59 16.22
N ALA A 132 -11.44 10.43 16.77
CA ALA A 132 -11.21 9.13 16.14
C ALA A 132 -11.82 9.11 14.73
N TYR A 133 -11.01 8.84 13.72
CA TYR A 133 -11.47 8.91 12.33
C TYR A 133 -12.56 7.86 12.03
N GLN A 134 -12.53 6.69 12.68
CA GLN A 134 -13.60 5.71 12.56
C GLN A 134 -14.97 6.26 12.99
N THR A 135 -15.00 7.13 14.02
CA THR A 135 -16.23 7.77 14.51
C THR A 135 -16.68 8.85 13.54
N VAL A 136 -15.74 9.64 13.01
CA VAL A 136 -16.04 10.64 11.97
C VAL A 136 -16.65 9.96 10.74
N PHE A 137 -16.11 8.82 10.33
CA PHE A 137 -16.63 8.10 9.18
C PHE A 137 -18.00 7.46 9.46
N ALA A 138 -18.16 6.79 10.62
CA ALA A 138 -19.39 6.10 10.99
C ALA A 138 -20.59 7.04 11.26
N THR A 139 -20.34 8.30 11.61
CA THR A 139 -21.37 9.32 11.89
C THR A 139 -21.67 10.20 10.67
N ALA A 140 -21.33 9.76 9.46
CA ALA A 140 -21.60 10.50 8.24
C ALA A 140 -23.10 10.85 8.11
N GLY A 141 -23.41 12.11 7.79
CA GLY A 141 -24.78 12.62 7.73
C GLY A 141 -25.37 13.14 9.04
N GLU A 142 -24.68 12.97 10.18
CA GLU A 142 -25.07 13.64 11.41
C GLU A 142 -24.76 15.14 11.36
N SER A 143 -25.60 15.97 11.99
CA SER A 143 -25.49 17.44 11.92
C SER A 143 -24.19 18.03 12.47
N GLN A 144 -23.49 17.29 13.34
CA GLN A 144 -22.20 17.68 13.92
C GLN A 144 -21.00 17.22 13.07
N ASN A 145 -21.23 16.43 12.03
CA ASN A 145 -20.17 15.89 11.19
C ASN A 145 -19.93 16.77 9.96
N SER A 146 -19.00 17.71 10.09
CA SER A 146 -18.62 18.59 8.97
C SER A 146 -17.69 17.92 7.95
N ALA A 147 -17.02 16.82 8.30
CA ALA A 147 -16.11 16.11 7.40
C ALA A 147 -16.91 15.27 6.38
N TYR A 148 -17.97 14.61 6.84
CA TYR A 148 -18.92 13.89 6.00
C TYR A 148 -20.35 14.39 6.25
N PRO A 149 -20.76 15.51 5.63
CA PRO A 149 -22.08 16.11 5.85
C PRO A 149 -23.26 15.23 5.41
N THR A 150 -23.00 14.17 4.64
CA THR A 150 -23.99 13.20 4.17
C THR A 150 -23.38 11.81 4.18
N GLN A 151 -24.21 10.77 4.29
CA GLN A 151 -23.77 9.38 4.11
C GLN A 151 -23.14 9.18 2.72
N LYS A 152 -23.73 9.79 1.69
CA LYS A 152 -23.18 9.83 0.34
C LYS A 152 -21.73 10.29 0.29
N ALA A 153 -21.36 11.33 1.03
CA ALA A 153 -19.98 11.83 1.04
C ALA A 153 -18.99 10.76 1.54
N ALA A 154 -19.38 9.96 2.56
CA ALA A 154 -18.55 8.86 3.03
C ALA A 154 -18.49 7.70 2.02
N VAL A 155 -19.59 7.40 1.32
CA VAL A 155 -19.58 6.40 0.25
C VAL A 155 -18.72 6.84 -0.93
N GLU A 156 -18.75 8.13 -1.29
CA GLU A 156 -17.88 8.71 -2.31
C GLU A 156 -16.39 8.59 -1.94
N GLU A 157 -16.02 8.74 -0.66
CA GLU A 157 -14.65 8.52 -0.18
C GLU A 157 -14.18 7.07 -0.43
N ILE A 158 -15.02 6.07 -0.14
CA ILE A 158 -14.69 4.65 -0.41
C ILE A 158 -14.47 4.42 -1.91
N VAL A 159 -15.35 4.95 -2.75
CA VAL A 159 -15.23 4.84 -4.21
C VAL A 159 -13.95 5.52 -4.68
N GLN A 160 -13.63 6.70 -4.17
CA GLN A 160 -12.41 7.43 -4.52
C GLN A 160 -11.15 6.71 -4.03
N GLY A 161 -11.17 6.10 -2.86
CA GLY A 161 -10.06 5.28 -2.36
C GLY A 161 -9.79 4.05 -3.23
N ILE A 162 -10.85 3.33 -3.64
CA ILE A 162 -10.74 2.23 -4.61
C ILE A 162 -10.15 2.72 -5.93
N MET A 163 -10.68 3.82 -6.48
CA MET A 163 -10.20 4.40 -7.73
C MET A 163 -8.74 4.84 -7.62
N GLY A 164 -8.34 5.51 -6.54
CA GLY A 164 -6.97 5.97 -6.32
C GLY A 164 -5.99 4.79 -6.32
N CYS A 165 -6.30 3.73 -5.58
CA CYS A 165 -5.48 2.52 -5.53
C CYS A 165 -5.37 1.84 -6.92
N LEU A 166 -6.48 1.70 -7.65
CA LEU A 166 -6.45 1.13 -9.01
C LEU A 166 -5.64 2.00 -9.98
N ASP A 167 -5.77 3.33 -9.88
CA ASP A 167 -5.07 4.28 -10.73
C ASP A 167 -3.56 4.23 -10.50
N GLU A 168 -3.15 4.27 -9.24
CA GLU A 168 -1.76 4.20 -8.81
C GLU A 168 -1.11 2.89 -9.24
N VAL A 169 -1.73 1.74 -8.95
CA VAL A 169 -1.17 0.44 -9.38
C VAL A 169 -1.07 0.38 -10.91
N GLY A 170 -2.12 0.80 -11.62
CA GLY A 170 -2.17 0.73 -13.08
C GLY A 170 -1.18 1.67 -13.77
N LYS A 171 -1.17 2.95 -13.41
CA LYS A 171 -0.39 4.00 -14.09
C LYS A 171 1.02 4.14 -13.52
N GLU A 172 1.17 4.02 -12.21
CA GLU A 172 2.43 4.30 -11.52
C GLU A 172 3.20 3.01 -11.25
N LYS A 173 2.71 2.15 -10.33
CA LYS A 173 3.46 0.96 -9.87
C LYS A 173 3.75 -0.05 -10.99
N ILE A 174 2.83 -0.21 -11.96
CA ILE A 174 3.03 -1.02 -13.17
C ILE A 174 3.45 -0.18 -14.37
N GLY A 175 2.75 0.93 -14.63
CA GLY A 175 2.87 1.66 -15.89
C GLY A 175 4.23 2.31 -16.11
N VAL A 176 4.83 2.87 -15.06
CA VAL A 176 6.16 3.49 -15.12
C VAL A 176 7.26 2.44 -15.44
N PRO A 177 7.43 1.34 -14.68
CA PRO A 177 8.43 0.33 -15.00
C PRO A 177 8.18 -0.37 -16.33
N LEU A 178 6.92 -0.59 -16.73
CA LEU A 178 6.56 -1.15 -18.04
C LEU A 178 7.02 -0.24 -19.19
N THR A 179 6.78 1.07 -19.08
CA THR A 179 7.18 2.06 -20.09
C THR A 179 8.70 2.17 -20.18
N ALA A 180 9.36 2.24 -19.02
CA ALA A 180 10.81 2.36 -18.95
C ALA A 180 11.54 1.04 -19.20
N LYS A 181 10.83 -0.10 -19.20
CA LYS A 181 11.38 -1.46 -19.32
C LYS A 181 12.52 -1.71 -18.33
N THR A 182 12.31 -1.30 -17.09
CA THR A 182 13.33 -1.34 -16.04
C THR A 182 12.76 -1.84 -14.73
N THR A 183 13.59 -2.59 -14.01
CA THR A 183 13.36 -3.01 -12.63
C THR A 183 13.57 -1.86 -11.65
N ASP A 184 14.32 -0.80 -12.02
CA ASP A 184 14.65 0.29 -11.09
C ASP A 184 13.45 1.11 -10.63
N LYS A 185 12.32 0.97 -11.32
CA LYS A 185 11.06 1.66 -11.02
C LYS A 185 10.02 0.77 -10.36
N LEU A 186 10.31 -0.52 -10.19
CA LEU A 186 9.45 -1.41 -9.43
C LEU A 186 9.61 -1.11 -7.93
N GLU A 187 8.51 -0.74 -7.30
CA GLU A 187 8.38 -0.65 -5.84
C GLU A 187 8.56 -2.05 -5.22
N SER A 188 9.30 -2.15 -4.11
CA SER A 188 9.71 -3.43 -3.51
C SER A 188 10.65 -4.32 -4.34
N ARG A 189 11.41 -3.69 -5.26
CA ARG A 189 12.46 -4.38 -6.04
C ARG A 189 13.59 -4.97 -5.22
N PHE A 190 13.80 -4.53 -3.97
CA PHE A 190 14.94 -4.99 -3.17
C PHE A 190 14.67 -6.38 -2.59
N SER A 191 13.43 -6.64 -2.19
CA SER A 191 12.93 -7.90 -1.64
C SER A 191 12.36 -8.86 -2.67
N TYR A 192 12.20 -8.41 -3.92
CA TYR A 192 11.58 -9.16 -5.00
C TYR A 192 10.10 -9.50 -4.75
N THR A 193 9.36 -8.54 -4.20
CA THR A 193 7.93 -8.70 -3.87
C THR A 193 7.01 -7.72 -4.60
N SER A 194 7.47 -7.03 -5.65
CA SER A 194 6.65 -6.06 -6.39
C SER A 194 5.34 -6.67 -6.89
N LEU A 195 5.38 -7.93 -7.37
CA LEU A 195 4.18 -8.65 -7.83
C LEU A 195 3.22 -8.99 -6.67
N GLU A 196 3.74 -9.24 -5.48
CA GLU A 196 2.91 -9.45 -4.29
C GLU A 196 2.20 -8.15 -3.89
N ASP A 197 2.89 -7.02 -3.97
CA ASP A 197 2.34 -5.71 -3.66
C ASP A 197 1.16 -5.39 -4.60
N PHE A 198 1.36 -5.54 -5.92
CA PHE A 198 0.26 -5.37 -6.90
C PHE A 198 -0.95 -6.24 -6.57
N LYS A 199 -0.73 -7.52 -6.20
CA LYS A 199 -1.82 -8.44 -5.85
C LYS A 199 -2.54 -7.99 -4.57
N ASN A 200 -1.80 -7.51 -3.58
CA ASN A 200 -2.36 -7.07 -2.32
C ASN A 200 -3.13 -5.75 -2.44
N ASN A 201 -2.63 -4.78 -3.23
CA ASN A 201 -3.38 -3.56 -3.53
C ASN A 201 -4.74 -3.90 -4.18
N ILE A 202 -4.74 -4.77 -5.20
CA ILE A 202 -5.98 -5.19 -5.86
C ILE A 202 -6.90 -5.95 -4.91
N GLN A 203 -6.36 -6.81 -4.05
CA GLN A 203 -7.15 -7.47 -3.02
C GLN A 203 -7.78 -6.46 -2.04
N GLY A 204 -7.04 -5.41 -1.66
CA GLY A 204 -7.53 -4.31 -0.83
C GLY A 204 -8.67 -3.52 -1.48
N ALA A 205 -8.53 -3.18 -2.76
CA ALA A 205 -9.57 -2.51 -3.55
C ALA A 205 -10.85 -3.38 -3.66
N GLU A 206 -10.69 -4.67 -3.92
CA GLU A 206 -11.83 -5.60 -3.96
C GLU A 206 -12.47 -5.77 -2.56
N ASN A 207 -11.66 -5.83 -1.50
CA ASN A 207 -12.13 -5.91 -0.12
C ASN A 207 -12.97 -4.69 0.26
N ALA A 208 -12.53 -3.48 -0.13
CA ALA A 208 -13.29 -2.25 0.07
C ALA A 208 -14.63 -2.27 -0.70
N TYR A 209 -14.65 -2.76 -1.94
CA TYR A 209 -15.89 -2.94 -2.71
C TYR A 209 -16.85 -3.95 -2.07
N ARG A 210 -16.33 -5.09 -1.63
CA ARG A 210 -17.12 -6.23 -1.13
C ARG A 210 -17.44 -6.13 0.36
N GLY A 211 -16.85 -5.18 1.08
CA GLY A 211 -17.01 -5.02 2.53
C GLY A 211 -16.45 -6.22 3.30
N GLN A 212 -15.24 -6.66 2.94
CA GLN A 212 -14.61 -7.87 3.49
C GLN A 212 -13.18 -7.60 3.97
N ILE A 213 -12.69 -8.46 4.86
CA ILE A 213 -11.29 -8.54 5.23
C ILE A 213 -10.82 -9.93 4.80
N THR A 214 -9.65 -10.02 4.16
CA THR A 214 -9.00 -11.28 3.80
C THR A 214 -8.97 -12.21 5.03
N ASP A 215 -9.34 -13.49 4.86
CA ASP A 215 -9.44 -14.52 5.91
C ASP A 215 -10.56 -14.38 6.95
N SER A 216 -11.49 -13.42 6.78
CA SER A 216 -12.69 -13.34 7.61
C SER A 216 -13.83 -14.19 7.02
N SER A 217 -14.39 -15.10 7.80
CA SER A 217 -15.66 -15.78 7.47
C SER A 217 -16.87 -14.84 7.52
N SER A 218 -16.66 -13.57 7.90
CA SER A 218 -17.69 -12.54 7.97
C SER A 218 -18.05 -12.12 6.55
N LYS A 219 -18.96 -12.87 5.93
CA LYS A 219 -19.65 -12.39 4.73
C LYS A 219 -20.50 -11.18 5.11
N GLY A 220 -20.28 -10.08 4.37
CA GLY A 220 -21.01 -8.84 4.51
C GLY A 220 -22.53 -9.02 4.39
N GLY A 221 -23.26 -8.20 5.14
CA GLY A 221 -24.66 -7.86 4.88
C GLY A 221 -24.81 -6.44 4.32
N GLU A 222 -23.84 -5.55 4.60
CA GLU A 222 -23.81 -4.16 4.18
C GLU A 222 -22.46 -3.89 3.50
N SER A 223 -22.46 -3.65 2.19
CA SER A 223 -21.26 -3.33 1.40
C SER A 223 -21.62 -2.51 0.17
N LEU A 224 -20.62 -1.85 -0.44
CA LEU A 224 -20.80 -1.15 -1.69
C LEU A 224 -21.28 -2.09 -2.80
N SER A 225 -20.72 -3.30 -2.89
CA SER A 225 -21.18 -4.35 -3.80
C SER A 225 -22.66 -4.71 -3.59
N ALA A 226 -23.10 -4.92 -2.35
CA ALA A 226 -24.50 -5.24 -2.06
C ALA A 226 -25.43 -4.08 -2.45
N TRP A 227 -25.01 -2.83 -2.23
CA TRP A 227 -25.76 -1.65 -2.63
C TRP A 227 -25.81 -1.49 -4.16
N VAL A 228 -24.67 -1.63 -4.86
CA VAL A 228 -24.62 -1.59 -6.33
C VAL A 228 -25.50 -2.69 -6.91
N ALA A 229 -25.46 -3.91 -6.37
CA ALA A 229 -26.32 -5.00 -6.84
C ALA A 229 -27.82 -4.71 -6.69
N GLN A 230 -28.22 -3.92 -5.68
CA GLN A 230 -29.62 -3.47 -5.55
C GLN A 230 -30.00 -2.41 -6.57
N GLN A 231 -29.06 -1.54 -6.95
CA GLN A 231 -29.30 -0.44 -7.89
C GLN A 231 -29.16 -0.85 -9.35
N ASP A 232 -28.18 -1.70 -9.64
CA ASP A 232 -27.79 -2.22 -10.95
C ASP A 232 -27.07 -3.59 -10.78
N PRO A 233 -27.82 -4.71 -10.81
CA PRO A 233 -27.24 -6.05 -10.67
C PRO A 233 -26.22 -6.40 -11.75
N GLN A 234 -26.34 -5.85 -12.96
CA GLN A 234 -25.43 -6.15 -14.06
C GLN A 234 -24.09 -5.45 -13.86
N LEU A 235 -24.11 -4.22 -13.34
CA LEU A 235 -22.90 -3.48 -12.98
C LEU A 235 -22.13 -4.21 -11.87
N ASP A 236 -22.79 -4.67 -10.81
CA ASP A 236 -22.10 -5.42 -9.75
C ASP A 236 -21.47 -6.72 -10.29
N GLN A 237 -22.21 -7.49 -11.10
CA GLN A 237 -21.69 -8.71 -11.72
C GLN A 237 -20.47 -8.40 -12.61
N LYS A 238 -20.53 -7.32 -13.37
CA LYS A 238 -19.42 -6.86 -14.22
C LYS A 238 -18.19 -6.54 -13.38
N ILE A 239 -18.31 -5.75 -12.31
CA ILE A 239 -17.18 -5.38 -11.44
C ILE A 239 -16.52 -6.63 -10.84
N GLN A 240 -17.31 -7.59 -10.36
CA GLN A 240 -16.77 -8.86 -9.83
C GLN A 240 -16.00 -9.65 -10.90
N GLN A 241 -16.48 -9.68 -12.14
CA GLN A 241 -15.78 -10.32 -13.25
C GLN A 241 -14.49 -9.59 -13.62
N GLU A 242 -14.48 -8.26 -13.59
CA GLU A 242 -13.30 -7.46 -13.90
C GLU A 242 -12.20 -7.62 -12.82
N PHE A 243 -12.55 -7.66 -11.52
CA PHE A 243 -11.60 -8.00 -10.46
C PHE A 243 -11.02 -9.42 -10.64
N GLN A 244 -11.86 -10.40 -10.99
CA GLN A 244 -11.39 -11.77 -11.28
C GLN A 244 -10.42 -11.81 -12.48
N ALA A 245 -10.64 -10.96 -13.50
CA ALA A 245 -9.76 -10.83 -14.65
C ALA A 245 -8.39 -10.24 -14.25
N ILE A 246 -8.36 -9.23 -13.38
CA ILE A 246 -7.10 -8.67 -12.84
C ILE A 246 -6.31 -9.76 -12.10
N GLN A 247 -6.96 -10.47 -11.17
CA GLN A 247 -6.31 -11.54 -10.41
C GLN A 247 -5.71 -12.62 -11.32
N THR A 248 -6.45 -13.00 -12.38
CA THR A 248 -5.98 -13.97 -13.38
C THR A 248 -4.76 -13.44 -14.13
N ALA A 249 -4.79 -12.17 -14.54
CA ALA A 249 -3.68 -11.54 -15.27
C ALA A 249 -2.41 -11.43 -14.41
N LEU A 250 -2.54 -11.01 -13.15
CA LEU A 250 -1.42 -10.92 -12.20
C LEU A 250 -0.88 -12.31 -11.80
N ALA A 251 -1.72 -13.34 -11.74
CA ALA A 251 -1.29 -14.70 -11.44
C ALA A 251 -0.44 -15.33 -12.57
N ALA A 252 -0.59 -14.85 -13.81
CA ALA A 252 0.17 -15.32 -14.96
C ALA A 252 1.57 -14.70 -15.11
N LEU A 253 1.88 -13.65 -14.33
CA LEU A 253 3.20 -13.03 -14.34
C LEU A 253 4.26 -13.96 -13.70
N PRO A 254 5.51 -13.97 -14.20
CA PRO A 254 6.58 -14.73 -13.60
C PRO A 254 6.92 -14.18 -12.21
N LYS A 255 7.42 -15.04 -11.32
CA LYS A 255 7.92 -14.63 -10.00
C LYS A 255 9.41 -15.00 -9.86
N PRO A 256 10.31 -14.06 -9.52
CA PRO A 256 10.07 -12.62 -9.35
C PRO A 256 10.01 -11.86 -10.69
N ILE A 257 9.18 -10.81 -10.79
CA ILE A 257 9.06 -9.99 -12.02
C ILE A 257 10.32 -9.15 -12.27
N GLU A 258 11.05 -8.83 -11.21
CA GLU A 258 12.25 -7.99 -11.17
C GLU A 258 13.38 -8.56 -12.04
N THR A 259 13.39 -9.87 -12.29
CA THR A 259 14.38 -10.54 -13.14
C THR A 259 13.95 -10.69 -14.60
N GLN A 260 12.73 -10.25 -14.94
CA GLN A 260 12.08 -10.52 -16.21
C GLN A 260 11.58 -9.25 -16.93
N MET A 261 11.90 -8.05 -16.42
CA MET A 261 11.46 -6.76 -17.00
C MET A 261 12.03 -6.44 -18.40
N THR A 262 12.97 -7.24 -18.91
CA THR A 262 13.47 -7.14 -20.29
C THR A 262 12.87 -8.19 -21.23
N ASP A 263 12.15 -9.18 -20.69
CA ASP A 263 11.54 -10.25 -21.49
C ASP A 263 10.24 -9.75 -22.17
N PRO A 264 10.13 -9.83 -23.52
CA PRO A 264 8.94 -9.37 -24.24
C PRO A 264 7.63 -10.05 -23.81
N ALA A 265 7.67 -11.32 -23.43
CA ALA A 265 6.48 -12.05 -22.98
C ALA A 265 6.00 -11.50 -21.63
N THR A 266 6.92 -11.28 -20.70
CA THR A 266 6.64 -10.63 -19.40
C THR A 266 6.08 -9.22 -19.58
N LEU A 267 6.68 -8.39 -20.45
CA LEU A 267 6.18 -7.04 -20.72
C LEU A 267 4.77 -7.04 -21.31
N THR A 268 4.46 -8.01 -22.17
CA THR A 268 3.12 -8.19 -22.73
C THR A 268 2.12 -8.59 -21.65
N GLN A 269 2.47 -9.55 -20.78
CA GLN A 269 1.61 -9.97 -19.69
C GLN A 269 1.41 -8.86 -18.64
N LEU A 270 2.42 -8.04 -18.41
CA LEU A 270 2.34 -6.89 -17.51
C LEU A 270 1.42 -5.81 -18.11
N LYS A 271 1.45 -5.59 -19.42
CA LYS A 271 0.50 -4.72 -20.12
C LYS A 271 -0.94 -5.25 -20.01
N VAL A 272 -1.16 -6.56 -20.17
CA VAL A 272 -2.48 -7.17 -19.96
C VAL A 272 -2.99 -6.94 -18.53
N SER A 273 -2.12 -7.05 -17.53
CA SER A 273 -2.45 -6.79 -16.14
C SER A 273 -2.82 -5.31 -15.92
N GLN A 274 -2.01 -4.38 -16.45
CA GLN A 274 -2.30 -2.95 -16.42
C GLN A 274 -3.66 -2.63 -17.06
N ASP A 275 -3.93 -3.15 -18.26
CA ASP A 275 -5.17 -2.86 -18.98
C ASP A 275 -6.39 -3.38 -18.23
N ALA A 276 -6.30 -4.55 -17.59
CA ALA A 276 -7.37 -5.08 -16.75
C ALA A 276 -7.63 -4.19 -15.52
N ILE A 277 -6.58 -3.66 -14.88
CA ILE A 277 -6.69 -2.77 -13.71
C ILE A 277 -7.34 -1.45 -14.10
N LEU A 278 -6.86 -0.82 -15.18
CA LEU A 278 -7.42 0.42 -15.69
C LEU A 278 -8.86 0.23 -16.17
N LYS A 279 -9.24 -0.99 -16.60
CA LYS A 279 -10.63 -1.27 -16.95
C LYS A 279 -11.57 -1.21 -15.74
N VAL A 280 -11.16 -1.75 -14.59
CA VAL A 280 -11.94 -1.61 -13.36
C VAL A 280 -11.99 -0.14 -12.93
N PHE A 281 -10.86 0.58 -12.99
CA PHE A 281 -10.84 2.02 -12.72
C PHE A 281 -11.88 2.78 -13.55
N GLU A 282 -11.91 2.57 -14.87
CA GLU A 282 -12.91 3.18 -15.78
C GLU A 282 -14.34 2.80 -15.39
N THR A 283 -14.60 1.54 -15.02
CA THR A 283 -15.94 1.13 -14.56
C THR A 283 -16.34 1.87 -13.27
N PHE A 284 -15.41 2.06 -12.33
CA PHE A 284 -15.70 2.86 -11.13
C PHE A 284 -15.93 4.35 -11.47
N GLU A 285 -15.08 4.93 -12.32
CA GLU A 285 -15.16 6.34 -12.73
C GLU A 285 -16.46 6.65 -13.49
N ASP A 286 -16.78 5.84 -14.50
CA ASP A 286 -17.86 6.12 -15.45
C ASP A 286 -19.23 5.61 -15.00
N GLN A 287 -19.28 4.59 -14.14
CA GLN A 287 -20.54 3.93 -13.76
C GLN A 287 -20.82 3.97 -12.25
N VAL A 288 -19.86 3.58 -11.40
CA VAL A 288 -20.09 3.50 -9.95
C VAL A 288 -20.19 4.89 -9.31
N LEU A 289 -19.23 5.78 -9.58
CA LEU A 289 -19.20 7.12 -8.98
C LEU A 289 -20.44 7.95 -9.38
N PRO A 290 -20.88 7.98 -10.66
CA PRO A 290 -22.14 8.64 -11.03
C PRO A 290 -23.36 8.02 -10.37
N LEU A 291 -23.40 6.69 -10.23
CA LEU A 291 -24.50 5.98 -9.56
C LEU A 291 -24.59 6.38 -8.08
N VAL A 292 -23.46 6.42 -7.37
CA VAL A 292 -23.36 6.89 -5.97
C VAL A 292 -23.82 8.35 -5.87
N LYS A 293 -23.30 9.24 -6.73
CA LYS A 293 -23.67 10.66 -6.74
C LYS A 293 -25.17 10.89 -6.91
N ALA A 294 -25.82 10.03 -7.70
CA ALA A 294 -27.24 10.12 -8.01
C ALA A 294 -28.17 9.46 -6.98
N LYS A 295 -27.73 8.39 -6.29
CA LYS A 295 -28.64 7.51 -5.54
C LYS A 295 -28.23 7.16 -4.10
N ALA A 296 -27.00 7.46 -3.67
CA ALA A 296 -26.54 7.15 -2.31
C ALA A 296 -26.93 8.21 -1.28
#